data_AF-A0A1B9LQU0-F1
#
_entry.id   AF-A0A1B9LQU0-F1
#
_cell.length_a   1.000
_cell.length_b   1.000
_cell.length_c   1.000
_cell.angle_alpha   90.00
_cell.angle_beta   90.00
_cell.angle_gamma   90.00
#
_symmetry.space_group_name_H-M   'P 1'
#
loop_
_entity.id
_entity.type
_entity.pdbx_description
1 polymer ?
#
loop_
_entity_poly.entity_id
_entity_poly.type
_entity_poly.pdbx_seq_one_letter_code
_entity_poly.pdbx_strand_id
1 'polypeptide(L)'
;MSFVNAYVSNEDAKKYDLDNLWNKYNPWFTQMPELLKSFDVHQHAWCVDKERGYWLFNCGWVLNYDSPSGLPEPTNKQVFILHVNGQNIDFILEAGRWKPSDLEAIGLEYANSFLVKIAWNIVSMTPSCLPSMSKEDLLTVLKEALTVYKCNGIRNLEANDEALIRCNF
;
A
#
# COMPACT_ATOMS: atom_id res chain seq x y z
N MET A 1 -10.98 12.35 11.65
CA MET A 1 -11.20 11.11 10.87
C MET A 1 -10.36 11.29 9.63
N SER A 2 -9.19 10.67 9.52
CA SER A 2 -8.90 9.23 9.49
C SER A 2 -9.22 8.67 8.11
N PHE A 3 -8.17 8.19 7.46
CA PHE A 3 -8.21 7.48 6.20
C PHE A 3 -9.37 6.47 6.12
N VAL A 4 -9.91 6.27 4.92
CA VAL A 4 -10.89 5.23 4.62
C VAL A 4 -10.49 4.48 3.35
N ASN A 5 -10.74 3.19 3.31
CA ASN A 5 -10.60 2.42 2.07
C ASN A 5 -11.78 2.73 1.15
N ALA A 6 -11.49 3.05 -0.11
CA ALA A 6 -12.50 3.41 -1.09
C ALA A 6 -12.09 2.99 -2.50
N TYR A 7 -13.08 2.80 -3.36
CA TYR A 7 -12.85 2.80 -4.80
C TYR A 7 -12.63 4.25 -5.28
N VAL A 8 -11.76 4.42 -6.27
CA VAL A 8 -11.44 5.74 -6.83
C VAL A 8 -12.50 6.14 -7.84
N SER A 9 -13.03 7.37 -7.77
CA SER A 9 -13.94 7.86 -8.82
C SER A 9 -13.23 8.04 -10.15
N ASN A 10 -13.98 8.07 -11.26
CA ASN A 10 -13.39 8.35 -12.57
C ASN A 10 -12.78 9.75 -12.64
N GLU A 11 -13.36 10.75 -11.95
CA GLU A 11 -12.77 12.09 -11.89
C GLU A 11 -11.42 12.07 -11.17
N ASP A 12 -11.33 11.40 -10.03
CA ASP A 12 -10.10 11.32 -9.25
C ASP A 12 -9.02 10.48 -9.96
N ALA A 13 -9.39 9.36 -10.57
CA ALA A 13 -8.46 8.53 -11.34
C ALA A 13 -7.82 9.33 -12.48
N LYS A 14 -8.61 10.16 -13.18
CA LYS A 14 -8.12 11.08 -14.21
C LYS A 14 -7.32 12.24 -13.63
N LYS A 15 -7.77 12.84 -12.53
CA LYS A 15 -7.11 13.98 -11.86
C LYS A 15 -5.69 13.63 -11.42
N TYR A 16 -5.50 12.43 -10.87
CA TYR A 16 -4.21 11.97 -10.34
C TYR A 16 -3.44 11.06 -11.31
N ASP A 17 -3.96 10.87 -12.53
CA ASP A 17 -3.35 10.04 -13.57
C ASP A 17 -2.98 8.62 -13.07
N LEU A 18 -3.90 7.99 -12.33
CA LEU A 18 -3.65 6.73 -11.62
C LEU A 18 -3.35 5.57 -12.57
N ASP A 19 -3.88 5.61 -13.80
CA ASP A 19 -3.60 4.62 -14.83
C ASP A 19 -2.11 4.59 -15.17
N ASN A 20 -1.54 5.76 -15.51
CA ASN A 20 -0.11 5.88 -15.81
C ASN A 20 0.76 5.63 -14.58
N LEU A 21 0.31 6.05 -13.40
CA LEU A 21 1.00 5.78 -12.15
C LEU A 21 1.10 4.27 -11.87
N TRP A 22 0.02 3.51 -12.08
CA TRP A 22 0.04 2.05 -11.94
C TRP A 22 0.92 1.40 -13.01
N ASN A 23 0.77 1.83 -14.28
CA ASN A 23 1.53 1.32 -15.42
C ASN A 23 3.05 1.49 -15.24
N LYS A 24 3.50 2.61 -14.64
CA LYS A 24 4.91 2.88 -14.31
C LYS A 24 5.57 1.73 -13.55
N TYR A 25 4.84 1.10 -12.63
CA TYR A 25 5.36 0.02 -11.77
C TYR A 25 5.01 -1.39 -12.25
N ASN A 26 4.11 -1.50 -13.24
CA ASN A 26 3.60 -2.76 -13.75
C ASN A 26 3.80 -2.90 -15.28
N PRO A 27 5.00 -2.67 -15.84
CA PRO A 27 5.18 -2.61 -17.30
C PRO A 27 5.02 -3.97 -18.00
N TRP A 28 5.05 -5.08 -17.26
CA TRP A 28 4.92 -6.45 -17.80
C TRP A 28 3.49 -6.98 -17.82
N PHE A 29 2.56 -6.30 -17.17
CA PHE A 29 1.15 -6.71 -17.11
C PHE A 29 0.32 -5.98 -18.16
N THR A 30 -0.93 -6.41 -18.34
CA THR A 30 -1.93 -5.64 -19.09
C THR A 30 -1.99 -4.23 -18.52
N GLN A 31 -1.80 -3.23 -19.37
CA GLN A 31 -1.76 -1.84 -18.94
C GLN A 31 -3.17 -1.31 -18.66
N MET A 32 -3.28 -0.35 -17.73
CA MET A 32 -4.46 0.48 -17.58
C MET A 32 -4.68 1.36 -18.84
N PRO A 33 -5.93 1.61 -19.26
CA PRO A 33 -7.17 1.20 -18.60
C PRO A 33 -7.68 -0.19 -19.01
N GLU A 34 -7.00 -0.93 -19.89
CA GLU A 34 -7.50 -2.24 -20.37
C GLU A 34 -7.65 -3.24 -19.23
N LEU A 35 -6.72 -3.23 -18.27
CA LEU A 35 -6.81 -4.06 -17.07
C LEU A 35 -8.07 -3.78 -16.23
N LEU A 36 -8.69 -2.59 -16.32
CA LEU A 36 -9.94 -2.28 -15.62
C LEU A 36 -11.13 -3.11 -16.10
N LYS A 37 -11.00 -3.79 -17.26
CA LYS A 37 -12.02 -4.71 -17.78
C LYS A 37 -11.84 -6.14 -17.26
N SER A 38 -10.77 -6.41 -16.51
CA SER A 38 -10.52 -7.73 -15.93
C SER A 38 -11.40 -7.99 -14.70
N PHE A 39 -11.72 -9.26 -14.46
CA PHE A 39 -12.57 -9.65 -13.33
C PHE A 39 -11.93 -9.31 -11.97
N ASP A 40 -10.60 -9.25 -11.91
CA ASP A 40 -9.87 -9.03 -10.67
C ASP A 40 -9.67 -7.53 -10.33
N VAL A 41 -9.80 -6.63 -11.31
CA VAL A 41 -9.45 -5.21 -11.17
C VAL A 41 -10.47 -4.30 -11.84
N HIS A 42 -11.77 -4.50 -11.59
CA HIS A 42 -12.83 -3.67 -12.18
C HIS A 42 -12.72 -2.15 -11.91
N GLN A 43 -11.96 -1.74 -10.89
CA GLN A 43 -11.77 -0.33 -10.51
C GLN A 43 -10.48 -0.14 -9.70
N HIS A 44 -9.90 1.06 -9.79
CA HIS A 44 -8.85 1.51 -8.86
C HIS A 44 -9.38 1.57 -7.42
N ALA A 45 -8.51 1.25 -6.47
CA ALA A 45 -8.78 1.31 -5.05
C ALA A 45 -7.64 2.02 -4.31
N TRP A 46 -7.97 2.78 -3.28
CA TRP A 46 -7.02 3.52 -2.46
C TRP A 46 -7.47 3.60 -1.01
N CYS A 47 -6.59 4.09 -0.15
CA CYS A 47 -6.90 4.54 1.20
C CYS A 47 -6.84 6.06 1.22
N VAL A 48 -7.94 6.77 1.47
CA VAL A 48 -8.05 8.22 1.26
C VAL A 48 -8.49 8.96 2.52
N ASP A 49 -7.85 10.09 2.79
CA ASP A 49 -8.30 11.13 3.70
C ASP A 49 -8.71 12.34 2.84
N LYS A 50 -10.02 12.47 2.60
CA LYS A 50 -10.57 13.52 1.73
C LYS A 50 -10.46 14.92 2.33
N GLU A 51 -10.49 15.03 3.66
CA GLU A 51 -10.40 16.34 4.35
C GLU A 51 -9.02 16.95 4.14
N ARG A 52 -7.97 16.14 4.26
CA ARG A 52 -6.58 16.56 4.02
C ARG A 52 -6.18 16.51 2.54
N GLY A 53 -6.96 15.82 1.71
CA GLY A 53 -6.61 15.55 0.32
C GLY A 53 -5.44 14.58 0.19
N TYR A 54 -5.27 13.68 1.17
CA TYR A 54 -4.19 12.70 1.18
C TYR A 54 -4.70 11.34 0.73
N TRP A 55 -3.86 10.53 0.10
CA TRP A 55 -4.23 9.16 -0.27
C TRP A 55 -3.02 8.24 -0.37
N LEU A 56 -3.25 6.96 -0.11
CA LEU A 56 -2.31 5.86 -0.29
C LEU A 56 -2.83 4.93 -1.38
N PHE A 57 -2.02 4.71 -2.41
CA PHE A 57 -2.34 3.88 -3.56
C PHE A 57 -1.32 2.74 -3.69
N ASN A 58 -1.79 1.49 -3.67
CA ASN A 58 -0.94 0.33 -3.87
C ASN A 58 -0.75 0.07 -5.37
N CYS A 59 0.51 0.08 -5.82
CA CYS A 59 0.89 -0.19 -7.21
C CYS A 59 1.36 -1.63 -7.42
N GLY A 60 0.99 -2.57 -6.54
CA GLY A 60 1.34 -3.98 -6.68
C GLY A 60 2.74 -4.34 -6.17
N TRP A 61 3.18 -5.55 -6.55
CA TRP A 61 4.41 -6.15 -6.08
C TRP A 61 5.63 -5.69 -6.88
N VAL A 62 6.75 -5.52 -6.20
CA VAL A 62 8.06 -5.45 -6.88
C VAL A 62 8.38 -6.83 -7.44
N LEU A 63 8.74 -6.89 -8.71
CA LEU A 63 9.04 -8.11 -9.43
C LEU A 63 10.54 -8.39 -9.46
N ASN A 64 10.91 -9.65 -9.29
CA ASN A 64 12.22 -10.18 -9.65
C ASN A 64 12.20 -10.62 -11.11
N TYR A 65 13.05 -10.03 -11.93
CA TYR A 65 13.19 -10.33 -13.36
C TYR A 65 14.20 -11.45 -13.65
N ASP A 66 15.01 -11.81 -12.65
CA ASP A 66 15.98 -12.91 -12.73
C ASP A 66 15.39 -14.11 -11.98
N SER A 67 14.31 -14.66 -12.53
CA SER A 67 13.64 -15.84 -11.97
C SER A 67 14.00 -17.11 -12.77
N PRO A 68 14.02 -18.29 -12.12
CA PRO A 68 14.25 -19.55 -12.83
C PRO A 68 13.18 -19.86 -13.89
N SER A 69 11.97 -19.30 -13.77
CA SER A 69 10.88 -19.50 -14.71
C SER A 69 11.02 -18.67 -16.00
N GLY A 70 11.94 -17.69 -16.01
CA GLY A 70 12.07 -16.73 -17.11
C GLY A 70 10.91 -15.71 -17.16
N LEU A 71 10.01 -15.74 -16.18
CA LEU A 71 8.90 -14.79 -16.04
C LEU A 71 9.11 -13.94 -14.78
N PRO A 72 8.78 -12.64 -14.79
CA PRO A 72 8.87 -11.81 -13.60
C PRO A 72 8.06 -12.40 -12.44
N GLU A 73 8.70 -12.61 -11.29
CA GLU A 73 8.07 -13.20 -10.10
C GLU A 73 7.91 -12.17 -8.98
N PRO A 74 6.75 -12.12 -8.29
CA PRO A 74 6.56 -11.17 -7.19
C PRO A 74 7.50 -11.49 -6.03
N THR A 75 8.13 -10.44 -5.50
CA THR A 75 8.89 -10.51 -4.25
C THR A 75 7.96 -10.30 -3.03
N ASN A 76 8.52 -10.31 -1.83
CA ASN A 76 7.83 -9.88 -0.60
C ASN A 76 7.69 -8.34 -0.45
N LYS A 77 7.95 -7.56 -1.50
CA LYS A 77 7.94 -6.09 -1.47
C LYS A 77 6.83 -5.54 -2.34
N GLN A 78 6.22 -4.46 -1.90
CA GLN A 78 5.15 -3.77 -2.61
C GLN A 78 5.46 -2.30 -2.79
N VAL A 79 4.98 -1.75 -3.90
CA VAL A 79 5.06 -0.33 -4.19
C VAL A 79 3.81 0.36 -3.69
N PHE A 80 3.98 1.40 -2.89
CA PHE A 80 2.92 2.29 -2.44
C PHE A 80 3.24 3.72 -2.84
N ILE A 81 2.22 4.46 -3.24
CA ILE A 81 2.31 5.90 -3.48
C ILE A 81 1.50 6.59 -2.41
N LEU A 82 2.16 7.39 -1.58
CA LEU A 82 1.50 8.28 -0.64
C LEU A 82 1.45 9.67 -1.27
N HIS A 83 0.27 10.23 -1.45
CA HIS A 83 0.07 11.60 -1.86
C HIS A 83 -0.24 12.48 -0.66
N VAL A 84 0.58 13.50 -0.45
CA VAL A 84 0.39 14.50 0.61
C VAL A 84 0.79 15.87 0.07
N ASN A 85 0.03 16.91 0.43
CA ASN A 85 0.33 18.29 0.04
C ASN A 85 0.59 18.49 -1.47
N GLY A 86 -0.13 17.77 -2.33
CA GLY A 86 0.00 17.86 -3.79
C GLY A 86 1.22 17.14 -4.37
N GLN A 87 1.95 16.35 -3.56
CA GLN A 87 3.17 15.65 -3.99
C GLN A 87 3.04 14.14 -3.74
N ASN A 88 3.58 13.35 -4.67
CA ASN A 88 3.65 11.88 -4.55
C ASN A 88 4.98 11.48 -3.92
N ILE A 89 4.91 10.51 -3.02
CA ILE A 89 6.06 9.85 -2.40
C ILE A 89 5.96 8.37 -2.68
N ASP A 90 6.98 7.87 -3.36
CA ASP A 90 7.15 6.49 -3.75
C ASP A 90 7.76 5.72 -2.58
N PHE A 91 7.01 4.75 -2.07
CA PHE A 91 7.45 3.82 -1.04
C PHE A 91 7.61 2.43 -1.63
N ILE A 92 8.74 1.80 -1.36
CA ILE A 92 8.85 0.34 -1.45
C ILE A 92 8.83 -0.19 -0.02
N LEU A 93 7.79 -0.96 0.30
CA LEU A 93 7.61 -1.58 1.60
C LEU A 93 7.82 -3.08 1.50
N GLU A 94 8.59 -3.64 2.43
CA GLU A 94 8.74 -5.09 2.58
C GLU A 94 7.78 -5.62 3.63
N ALA A 95 7.01 -6.64 3.25
CA ALA A 95 6.20 -7.43 4.17
C ALA A 95 7.11 -8.40 4.94
N GLY A 96 7.39 -8.05 6.19
CA GLY A 96 8.16 -8.87 7.13
C GLY A 96 7.28 -9.64 8.11
N ARG A 97 7.92 -10.56 8.84
CA ARG A 97 7.29 -11.26 9.96
C ARG A 97 7.33 -10.40 11.21
N TRP A 98 6.31 -10.55 12.05
CA TRP A 98 6.35 -10.05 13.42
C TRP A 98 7.42 -10.77 14.22
N LYS A 99 8.13 -10.03 15.10
CA LYS A 99 9.08 -10.67 16.02
C LYS A 99 8.29 -11.35 17.15
N PRO A 100 8.75 -12.50 17.66
CA PRO A 100 8.09 -13.16 18.79
C PRO A 100 7.87 -12.23 20.00
N SER A 101 8.89 -11.43 20.36
CA SER A 101 8.81 -10.47 21.47
C SER A 101 7.72 -9.40 21.26
N ASP A 102 7.46 -9.02 20.01
CA ASP A 102 6.44 -8.04 19.68
C ASP A 102 5.02 -8.62 19.82
N LEU A 103 4.85 -9.91 19.51
CA LEU A 103 3.59 -10.63 19.70
C LEU A 103 3.31 -10.87 21.18
N GLU A 104 4.34 -11.18 21.97
CA GLU A 104 4.25 -11.30 23.42
C GLU A 104 3.83 -9.98 24.07
N ALA A 105 4.41 -8.85 23.63
CA ALA A 105 4.12 -7.53 24.18
C ALA A 105 2.65 -7.08 24.03
N ILE A 106 1.97 -7.53 22.97
CA ILE A 106 0.53 -7.26 22.76
C ILE A 106 -0.38 -8.39 23.28
N GLY A 107 0.21 -9.45 23.84
CA GLY A 107 -0.47 -10.67 24.27
C GLY A 107 -0.63 -11.69 23.14
N LEU A 108 -0.08 -12.90 23.35
CA LEU A 108 -0.10 -13.97 22.34
C LEU A 108 -1.51 -14.43 21.97
N GLU A 109 -2.44 -14.48 22.93
CA GLU A 109 -3.84 -14.84 22.67
C GLU A 109 -4.51 -13.84 21.72
N TYR A 110 -4.35 -12.54 22.00
CA TYR A 110 -4.83 -11.47 21.13
C TYR A 110 -4.15 -11.53 19.77
N ALA A 111 -2.82 -11.69 19.71
CA ALA A 111 -2.13 -11.79 18.43
C ALA A 111 -2.59 -13.00 17.60
N ASN A 112 -2.84 -14.15 18.25
CA ASN A 112 -3.26 -15.38 17.59
C ASN A 112 -4.69 -15.36 17.07
N SER A 113 -5.54 -14.40 17.48
CA SER A 113 -6.87 -14.24 16.90
C SER A 113 -6.85 -13.68 15.47
N PHE A 114 -5.71 -13.16 15.01
CA PHE A 114 -5.52 -12.67 13.64
C PHE A 114 -4.81 -13.70 12.76
N LEU A 115 -5.42 -14.08 11.64
CA LEU A 115 -4.81 -15.02 10.69
C LEU A 115 -3.68 -14.39 9.90
N VAL A 116 -3.82 -13.10 9.56
CA VAL A 116 -2.84 -12.37 8.76
C VAL A 116 -2.04 -11.44 9.68
N LYS A 117 -0.71 -11.56 9.64
CA LYS A 117 0.20 -10.72 10.44
C LYS A 117 1.28 -10.13 9.55
N ILE A 118 1.27 -8.81 9.36
CA ILE A 118 2.22 -8.11 8.48
C ILE A 118 3.00 -7.09 9.30
N ALA A 119 4.33 -7.14 9.20
CA ALA A 119 5.22 -6.11 9.72
C ALA A 119 5.87 -5.38 8.54
N TRP A 120 5.41 -4.16 8.25
CA TRP A 120 5.92 -3.34 7.17
C TRP A 120 7.26 -2.70 7.55
N ASN A 121 8.24 -2.84 6.65
CA ASN A 121 9.54 -2.19 6.74
C ASN A 121 9.74 -1.31 5.49
N ILE A 122 10.27 -0.10 5.65
CA ILE A 122 10.63 0.75 4.51
C ILE A 122 11.92 0.21 3.90
N VAL A 123 11.85 -0.17 2.63
CA VAL A 123 13.02 -0.47 1.80
C VAL A 123 13.51 0.80 1.12
N SER A 124 12.59 1.57 0.55
CA SER A 124 12.91 2.86 -0.07
C SER A 124 11.77 3.87 0.10
N MET A 125 12.14 5.14 0.04
CA MET A 125 11.24 6.29 0.10
C MET A 125 11.79 7.37 -0.84
N THR A 126 10.99 7.87 -1.77
CA THR A 126 11.42 8.88 -2.76
C THR A 126 10.29 9.85 -3.10
N PRO A 127 10.46 11.16 -2.89
CA PRO A 127 11.59 11.81 -2.21
C PRO A 127 11.66 11.44 -0.72
N SER A 128 12.84 11.52 -0.11
CA SER A 128 13.05 11.16 1.31
C SER A 128 12.51 12.21 2.30
N CYS A 129 12.14 13.39 1.81
CA CYS A 129 11.51 14.47 2.56
C CYS A 129 10.72 15.36 1.60
N LEU A 130 9.78 16.14 2.14
CA LEU A 130 9.07 17.15 1.39
C LEU A 130 9.43 18.53 1.95
N PRO A 131 9.46 19.58 1.11
CA PRO A 131 9.65 20.95 1.61
C PRO A 131 8.58 21.38 2.62
N SER A 132 7.37 20.80 2.50
CA SER A 132 6.19 21.17 3.29
C SER A 132 5.94 20.28 4.51
N MET A 133 6.72 19.21 4.71
CA MET A 133 6.46 18.23 5.76
C MET A 133 7.74 17.51 6.20
N SER A 134 7.92 17.36 7.51
CA SER A 134 9.04 16.59 8.07
C SER A 134 8.93 15.11 7.68
N LYS A 135 10.06 14.38 7.76
CA LYS A 135 10.05 12.95 7.50
C LYS A 135 9.18 12.22 8.54
N GLU A 136 9.26 12.63 9.80
CA GLU A 136 8.55 12.04 10.92
C GLU A 136 7.03 12.19 10.78
N ASP A 137 6.55 13.36 10.36
CA ASP A 137 5.13 13.59 10.08
C ASP A 137 4.65 12.74 8.91
N LEU A 138 5.47 12.63 7.86
CA LEU A 138 5.12 11.84 6.69
C LEU A 138 5.05 10.34 7.02
N LEU A 139 5.97 9.83 7.84
CA LEU A 139 5.91 8.46 8.35
C LEU A 139 4.71 8.23 9.26
N THR A 140 4.29 9.25 10.01
CA THR A 140 3.06 9.21 10.81
C THR A 140 1.84 9.07 9.91
N VAL A 141 1.73 9.87 8.85
CA VAL A 141 0.65 9.77 7.86
C VAL A 141 0.66 8.40 7.17
N LEU A 142 1.83 7.89 6.80
CA LEU A 142 1.95 6.56 6.20
C LEU A 142 1.44 5.46 7.15
N LYS A 143 1.77 5.53 8.44
CA LYS A 143 1.28 4.58 9.46
C LYS A 143 -0.24 4.64 9.61
N GLU A 144 -0.81 5.84 9.66
CA GLU A 144 -2.27 6.03 9.71
C GLU A 144 -2.92 5.37 8.50
N ALA A 145 -2.42 5.64 7.29
CA ALA A 145 -2.94 5.08 6.06
C ALA A 145 -2.81 3.55 6.00
N LEU A 146 -1.64 2.99 6.34
CA LEU A 146 -1.40 1.54 6.34
C LEU A 146 -2.26 0.80 7.37
N THR A 147 -2.54 1.44 8.51
CA THR A 147 -3.41 0.86 9.54
C THR A 147 -4.84 0.67 9.04
N VAL A 148 -5.31 1.57 8.17
CA VAL A 148 -6.63 1.46 7.53
C VAL A 148 -6.57 0.58 6.28
N TYR A 149 -5.56 0.72 5.44
CA TYR A 149 -5.36 -0.09 4.24
C TYR A 149 -5.24 -1.58 4.56
N LYS A 150 -4.62 -1.92 5.71
CA LYS A 150 -4.44 -3.27 6.21
C LYS A 150 -3.63 -4.13 5.21
N CYS A 151 -4.24 -5.14 4.59
CA CYS A 151 -3.55 -6.02 3.63
C CYS A 151 -3.97 -5.78 2.18
N ASN A 152 -5.22 -5.35 1.92
CA ASN A 152 -5.70 -5.19 0.54
C ASN A 152 -6.75 -4.06 0.35
N GLY A 153 -6.86 -3.13 1.30
CA GLY A 153 -7.79 -2.02 1.22
C GLY A 153 -9.23 -2.46 0.99
N ILE A 154 -10.01 -1.74 0.19
CA ILE A 154 -11.43 -2.07 -0.03
C ILE A 154 -11.65 -3.39 -0.79
N ARG A 155 -10.61 -3.95 -1.43
CA ARG A 155 -10.74 -5.14 -2.29
C ARG A 155 -10.87 -6.44 -1.50
N ASN A 156 -10.49 -6.46 -0.22
CA ASN A 156 -10.65 -7.65 0.63
C ASN A 156 -10.90 -7.25 2.09
N LEU A 157 -12.16 -6.94 2.42
CA LEU A 157 -12.55 -6.54 3.77
C LEU A 157 -12.40 -7.68 4.77
N GLU A 158 -12.73 -8.91 4.38
CA GLU A 158 -12.61 -10.10 5.24
C GLU A 158 -11.15 -10.33 5.68
N ALA A 159 -10.20 -10.35 4.75
CA ALA A 159 -8.79 -10.50 5.08
C ALA A 159 -8.23 -9.30 5.88
N ASN A 160 -8.81 -8.11 5.73
CA ASN A 160 -8.41 -6.95 6.53
C ASN A 160 -8.88 -7.04 7.97
N ASP A 161 -10.07 -7.59 8.22
CA ASP A 161 -10.62 -7.81 9.56
C ASP A 161 -9.79 -8.84 10.34
N GLU A 162 -9.24 -9.83 9.62
CA GLU A 162 -8.34 -10.84 10.17
C GLU A 162 -6.86 -10.41 10.16
N ALA A 163 -6.56 -9.16 9.77
CA ALA A 163 -5.20 -8.65 9.67
C ALA A 163 -4.76 -7.81 10.87
N LEU A 164 -3.60 -8.18 11.39
CA LEU A 164 -2.81 -7.40 12.34
C LEU A 164 -1.57 -6.83 11.64
N ILE A 165 -1.43 -5.50 11.68
CA ILE A 165 -0.40 -4.76 10.94
C ILE A 165 0.44 -3.98 11.92
N ARG A 166 1.74 -3.92 11.63
CA ARG A 166 2.70 -3.07 12.32
C ARG A 166 3.61 -2.40 11.31
N CYS A 167 4.01 -1.19 11.63
CA CYS A 167 5.04 -0.45 10.89
C CYS A 167 6.29 -0.38 11.77
N ASN A 168 7.44 -0.83 11.27
CA ASN A 168 8.72 -0.88 12.03
C ASN A 168 9.60 0.36 11.85
N PHE A 169 9.05 1.43 11.29
CA PHE A 169 9.67 2.73 11.07
C PHE A 169 8.92 3.80 11.86
#